data_AF-A0A7Z6TA06-F1
#
_entry.id   AF-A0A7Z6TA06-F1
#
_cell.length_a   1.000
_cell.length_b   1.000
_cell.length_c   1.000
_cell.angle_alpha   90.00
_cell.angle_beta   90.00
_cell.angle_gamma   90.00
#
_symmetry.space_group_name_H-M   'P 1'
#
loop_
_entity.id
_entity.type
_entity.pdbx_description
1 polymer ?
#
loop_
_entity_poly.entity_id
_entity_poly.type
_entity_poly.pdbx_seq_one_letter_code
_entity_poly.pdbx_strand_id
1 'polypeptide(L)' 'MTTSEYAVGTIAACAFAAVLYKVVNSGPVMSAMQSMIEGALDAKF' A
#
# COMPACT_ATOMS: atom_id res chain seq x y z
N MET A 1 26.15 -21.13 -4.69
CA MET A 1 25.10 -20.19 -4.23
C MET A 1 25.74 -18.82 -4.18
N THR A 2 25.36 -17.94 -5.11
CA THR A 2 26.05 -16.65 -5.26
C THR A 2 25.36 -15.59 -4.42
N THR A 3 26.14 -14.81 -3.68
CA THR A 3 25.68 -13.72 -2.81
C THR A 3 24.83 -12.68 -3.54
N SER A 4 25.04 -12.56 -4.85
CA SER A 4 24.32 -11.64 -5.74
C SER A 4 22.86 -12.02 -5.98
N GLU A 5 22.54 -13.32 -6.08
CA GLU A 5 21.16 -13.78 -6.32
C GLU A 5 20.24 -13.39 -5.16
N TYR A 6 20.71 -13.60 -3.93
CA TYR A 6 19.97 -13.19 -2.72
C TYR A 6 19.85 -11.67 -2.60
N ALA A 7 20.91 -10.92 -2.92
CA ALA A 7 20.87 -9.45 -2.89
C ALA A 7 19.85 -8.88 -3.88
N VAL A 8 19.80 -9.43 -5.11
CA VAL A 8 18.81 -9.03 -6.12
C VAL A 8 17.39 -9.38 -5.65
N GLY A 9 17.19 -10.55 -5.03
CA GLY A 9 15.91 -10.94 -4.44
C GLY A 9 15.39 -9.95 -3.40
N THR A 10 16.26 -9.49 -2.49
CA THR A 10 15.90 -8.47 -1.48
C THR A 10 15.56 -7.12 -2.12
N ILE A 11 16.36 -6.66 -3.08
CA ILE A 11 16.12 -5.38 -3.78
C ILE A 11 14.77 -5.42 -4.53
N ALA A 12 14.49 -6.53 -5.22
CA ALA A 12 13.21 -6.71 -5.91
C ALA A 12 12.02 -6.64 -4.94
N ALA A 13 12.12 -7.31 -3.78
CA ALA A 13 11.09 -7.26 -2.74
C ALA A 13 10.91 -5.84 -2.17
N CYS A 14 11.99 -5.13 -1.87
CA CYS A 14 11.94 -3.75 -1.38
C CYS A 14 11.34 -2.80 -2.42
N ALA A 15 11.69 -2.95 -3.70
CA ALA A 15 11.12 -2.14 -4.78
C ALA A 15 9.61 -2.36 -4.90
N PHE A 16 9.16 -3.62 -4.83
CA PHE A 16 7.74 -3.94 -4.85
C PHE A 16 7.00 -3.36 -3.62
N ALA A 17 7.58 -3.48 -2.43
CA ALA A 17 7.02 -2.88 -1.21
C ALA A 17 6.88 -1.35 -1.32
N ALA A 18 7.86 -0.66 -1.91
CA ALA A 18 7.80 0.78 -2.14
C ALA A 18 6.67 1.18 -3.09
N VAL A 19 6.43 0.38 -4.14
CA VAL A 19 5.28 0.58 -5.05
C VAL A 19 3.96 0.38 -4.32
N LEU A 20 3.82 -0.69 -3.53
CA LEU A 20 2.61 -0.93 -2.73
C LEU A 20 2.34 0.19 -1.73
N TYR A 21 3.39 0.72 -1.09
CA TYR A 21 3.28 1.86 -0.18
C TYR A 21 2.71 3.10 -0.90
N LYS A 22 3.20 3.38 -2.12
CA LYS A 22 2.66 4.46 -2.96
C LYS A 22 1.19 4.25 -3.34
N VAL A 23 0.79 3.01 -3.62
CA VAL A 23 -0.61 2.67 -3.95
C VAL A 23 -1.51 2.91 -2.75
N VAL A 24 -1.16 2.37 -1.58
CA VAL A 24 -1.95 2.55 -0.35
C VAL A 24 -2.04 4.01 0.06
N ASN A 25 -0.96 4.77 -0.15
CA ASN A 25 -0.92 6.20 0.17
C ASN A 25 -1.40 7.10 -0.99
N SER A 26 -2.03 6.52 -2.02
CA SER A 26 -2.53 7.28 -3.16
C SER A 26 -3.84 7.99 -2.84
N GLY A 27 -4.10 9.08 -3.57
CA GLY A 27 -5.34 9.86 -3.44
C GLY A 27 -6.63 9.02 -3.54
N PRO A 28 -6.77 8.10 -4.52
CA PRO A 28 -7.94 7.24 -4.63
C PRO A 28 -8.18 6.35 -3.40
N VAL A 29 -7.13 5.74 -2.84
CA VAL A 29 -7.26 4.87 -1.65
C VAL A 29 -7.64 5.69 -0.42
N MET A 30 -7.00 6.84 -0.23
CA MET A 30 -7.34 7.76 0.87
C MET A 30 -8.78 8.28 0.75
N SER A 31 -9.22 8.65 -0.45
CA SER A 31 -10.59 9.10 -0.69
C SER A 31 -11.62 8.01 -0.42
N ALA A 32 -11.35 6.77 -0.85
CA ALA A 32 -12.24 5.65 -0.59
C ALA A 32 -12.34 5.34 0.92
N MET A 33 -11.22 5.41 1.64
CA MET A 33 -11.21 5.25 3.10
C MET A 33 -11.99 6.37 3.80
N GLN A 34 -11.82 7.61 3.35
CA GLN A 34 -12.58 8.75 3.88
C GLN A 34 -14.09 8.58 3.66
N SER A 35 -14.52 8.22 2.45
CA SER A 35 -15.94 7.99 2.17
C SER A 35 -16.52 6.83 2.97
N MET A 36 -15.73 5.78 3.24
CA MET A 36 -16.14 4.69 4.15
C MET A 36 -16.40 5.20 5.57
N ILE A 37 -15.51 6.03 6.11
CA ILE A 37 -15.64 6.59 7.45
C ILE A 37 -16.83 7.55 7.52
N GLU A 38 -17.01 8.40 6.52
CA GLU A 38 -18.16 9.31 6.42
C GLU A 38 -19.48 8.53 6.36
N GLY A 39 -19.55 7.46 5.57
CA GLY A 39 -20.73 6.58 5.53
C GLY A 39 -21.00 5.88 6.87
N ALA A 40 -19.96 5.48 7.59
CA ALA A 40 -20.10 4.89 8.92
C ALA A 40 -20.56 5.91 9.98
N LEU A 41 -20.18 7.18 9.83
CA LEU A 41 -20.59 8.26 10.73
C LEU A 41 -21.99 8.80 10.43
N ASP A 42 -22.39 8.83 9.15
CA ASP A 42 -23.73 9.23 8.70
C ASP A 42 -24.78 8.14 8.95
N ALA A 43 -24.36 6.89 9.18
CA ALA A 43 -25.24 5.80 9.58
C ALA A 43 -25.99 6.17 10.88
N LYS A 44 -27.18 6.78 10.71
CA LYS A 44 -28.12 7.09 11.78
C LYS A 44 -28.49 5.81 12.50
N PHE A 45 -28.15 5.75 13.79
CA PHE A 45 -28.74 4.80 14.73
C PHE A 45 -30.25 5.04 14.86
#